data_AF-A0A327NXR1-F1
#
_entry.id   AF-A0A327NXR1-F1
#
_cell.length_a   1.000
_cell.length_b   1.000
_cell.length_c   1.000
_cell.angle_alpha   90.00
_cell.angle_beta   90.00
_cell.angle_gamma   90.00
#
_symmetry.space_group_name_H-M   'P 1'
#
loop_
_entity.id
_entity.type
_entity.pdbx_description
1 polymer ?
#
loop_
_entity_poly.entity_id
_entity_poly.type
_entity_poly.pdbx_seq_one_letter_code
_entity_poly.pdbx_strand_id
1 'polypeptide(L)'
;PDQGVSTEFLANTSDSDLLNANMRIVSGSCEGDCIEPGGVNYPISDMTSLTVGKNTKSVSYYAYNTETDFVVDVTYAITSGPATANATIAIDIDGNEVVLEDVNSGSTVSHTVPLTEGWAGCDQVAFSVVQEGLGAPITFSESYSLIPVCPEEVLEIGMEYQGGIIAYILQEGDPGYVAGETHGLIAAPSDQGEANWGCFGTLIGGTSTAIGSGAANTNAIVSACPEAGIAARICNDLVIDGYDDWYLPSKDELNKLYLSKDAVGGFASAFYWSSSEVGDRGAWQQDFSNGDQYYTFKVNPNSRVRAVRAF
;
A
#
# COMPACT_ATOMS: atom_id res chain seq x y z
N PRO A 1 27.23 -12.89 56.22
CA PRO A 1 28.46 -12.09 56.03
C PRO A 1 29.65 -13.04 56.04
N ASP A 2 29.94 -13.64 54.89
CA ASP A 2 30.93 -14.69 54.75
C ASP A 2 31.97 -14.28 53.70
N GLN A 3 33.24 -14.49 54.06
CA GLN A 3 34.44 -14.09 53.35
C GLN A 3 35.00 -15.31 52.60
N GLY A 4 35.53 -15.12 51.40
CA GLY A 4 36.32 -16.15 50.72
C GLY A 4 36.74 -15.74 49.32
N VAL A 5 37.99 -15.31 49.19
CA VAL A 5 38.69 -14.99 47.93
C VAL A 5 39.72 -16.08 47.63
N SER A 6 39.88 -16.31 46.32
CA SER A 6 41.05 -16.78 45.54
C SER A 6 41.38 -18.28 45.39
N THR A 7 41.42 -18.62 44.10
CA THR A 7 42.46 -19.31 43.31
C THR A 7 42.63 -20.82 43.38
N GLU A 8 42.43 -21.44 42.21
CA GLU A 8 43.20 -22.51 41.56
C GLU A 8 42.57 -22.69 40.15
N PHE A 9 43.23 -23.04 39.04
CA PHE A 9 44.61 -23.10 38.61
C PHE A 9 44.51 -23.30 37.07
N LEU A 10 45.46 -22.75 36.31
CA LEU A 10 45.51 -22.80 34.85
C LEU A 10 45.71 -24.23 34.34
N ALA A 11 45.01 -24.59 33.26
CA ALA A 11 45.47 -25.59 32.30
C ALA A 11 45.34 -25.02 30.88
N ASN A 12 46.50 -24.87 30.25
CA ASN A 12 46.73 -24.38 28.90
C ASN A 12 46.87 -25.59 27.97
N THR A 13 46.07 -25.68 26.91
CA THR A 13 46.31 -26.50 25.70
C THR A 13 45.59 -25.78 24.56
N SER A 14 46.28 -24.95 23.78
CA SER A 14 46.99 -25.32 22.55
C SER A 14 46.07 -25.81 21.43
N ASP A 15 46.17 -25.06 20.33
CA ASP A 15 46.10 -25.51 18.94
C ASP A 15 44.73 -25.76 18.29
N SER A 16 44.53 -24.96 17.24
CA SER A 16 43.84 -25.29 15.98
C SER A 16 42.63 -26.23 16.03
N ASP A 17 41.43 -25.66 15.99
CA ASP A 17 40.32 -26.30 15.29
C ASP A 17 39.34 -25.30 14.68
N LEU A 18 39.32 -25.34 13.35
CA LEU A 18 38.33 -24.90 12.36
C LEU A 18 37.03 -24.27 12.89
N LEU A 19 36.91 -22.94 12.75
CA LEU A 19 35.61 -22.27 12.70
C LEU A 19 35.34 -21.81 11.26
N ASN A 20 34.82 -22.74 10.44
CA ASN A 20 34.05 -22.39 9.24
C ASN A 20 32.60 -22.20 9.70
N ALA A 21 32.29 -21.02 10.24
CA ALA A 21 30.93 -20.68 10.63
C ALA A 21 30.25 -20.00 9.44
N ASN A 22 29.44 -20.78 8.71
CA ASN A 22 28.48 -20.25 7.75
C ASN A 22 27.51 -19.31 8.50
N MET A 23 27.38 -18.07 8.02
CA MET A 23 26.55 -17.04 8.65
C MET A 23 25.28 -16.89 7.83
N ARG A 24 24.23 -17.62 8.21
CA ARG A 24 22.93 -17.56 7.56
C ARG A 24 22.05 -16.45 8.17
N ILE A 25 21.59 -15.51 7.36
CA ILE A 25 20.60 -14.50 7.74
C ILE A 25 19.32 -14.75 6.95
N VAL A 26 18.17 -14.77 7.64
CA VAL A 26 16.84 -14.80 7.03
C VAL A 26 16.14 -13.53 7.47
N SER A 27 15.68 -12.72 6.50
CA SER A 27 15.09 -11.40 6.77
C SER A 27 13.57 -11.35 6.69
N GLY A 28 12.88 -12.44 6.33
CA GLY A 28 11.42 -12.52 6.30
C GLY A 28 10.86 -13.93 6.15
N SER A 29 9.53 -14.04 6.23
CA SER A 29 8.74 -15.26 6.13
C SER A 29 7.59 -15.09 5.14
N CYS A 30 7.42 -16.02 4.21
CA CYS A 30 6.33 -15.97 3.21
C CYS A 30 4.92 -16.08 3.82
N GLU A 31 4.82 -16.47 5.11
CA GLU A 31 3.55 -16.56 5.84
C GLU A 31 3.19 -15.28 6.62
N GLY A 32 4.16 -14.39 6.86
CA GLY A 32 3.98 -13.23 7.74
C GLY A 32 4.44 -11.90 7.14
N ASP A 33 5.23 -11.96 6.08
CA ASP A 33 5.75 -10.80 5.37
C ASP A 33 5.24 -10.81 3.93
N CYS A 34 5.17 -9.63 3.33
CA CYS A 34 4.82 -9.44 1.94
C CYS A 34 5.63 -8.30 1.34
N ILE A 35 5.90 -8.36 0.04
CA ILE A 35 6.62 -7.32 -0.71
C ILE A 35 5.63 -6.19 -1.02
N GLU A 36 5.84 -5.02 -0.44
CA GLU A 36 5.19 -3.80 -0.90
C GLU A 36 5.82 -3.34 -2.22
N PRO A 37 5.04 -2.88 -3.22
CA PRO A 37 5.63 -2.40 -4.46
C PRO A 37 6.64 -1.28 -4.26
N GLY A 38 7.88 -1.47 -4.75
CA GLY A 38 9.01 -0.56 -4.51
C GLY A 38 9.56 -0.54 -3.07
N GLY A 39 9.12 -1.48 -2.22
CA GLY A 39 9.52 -1.63 -0.83
C GLY A 39 10.82 -2.42 -0.64
N VAL A 40 10.99 -2.99 0.57
CA VAL A 40 12.17 -3.81 0.92
C VAL A 40 11.99 -5.25 0.46
N ASN A 41 13.08 -5.84 -0.05
CA ASN A 41 13.13 -7.28 -0.33
C ASN A 41 13.56 -8.06 0.93
N TYR A 42 13.26 -9.35 0.93
CA TYR A 42 13.54 -10.25 2.04
C TYR A 42 14.58 -11.32 1.64
N PRO A 43 15.87 -10.96 1.55
CA PRO A 43 16.89 -11.90 1.17
C PRO A 43 17.17 -12.95 2.24
N ILE A 44 17.52 -14.15 1.77
CA ILE A 44 18.38 -15.07 2.51
C ILE A 44 19.82 -14.90 2.04
N SER A 45 20.76 -15.12 2.94
CA SER A 45 22.19 -15.08 2.61
C SER A 45 22.97 -16.13 3.36
N ASP A 46 24.10 -16.55 2.79
CA ASP A 46 25.16 -17.29 3.46
C ASP A 46 26.53 -16.86 2.90
N MET A 47 27.60 -17.17 3.62
CA MET A 47 28.98 -16.94 3.24
C MET A 47 29.85 -18.12 3.66
N THR A 48 30.72 -18.55 2.74
CA THR A 48 31.74 -19.56 3.02
C THR A 48 33.12 -19.05 2.60
N SER A 49 34.11 -19.33 3.43
CA SER A 49 35.53 -19.09 3.12
C SER A 49 36.27 -20.42 2.97
N LEU A 50 37.26 -20.45 2.07
CA LEU A 50 38.08 -21.63 1.82
C LEU A 50 39.55 -21.24 1.64
N THR A 51 40.43 -21.98 2.32
CA THR A 51 41.88 -21.86 2.16
C THR A 51 42.45 -23.12 1.52
N VAL A 52 43.17 -22.96 0.41
CA VAL A 52 43.90 -24.04 -0.28
C VAL A 52 45.34 -23.59 -0.50
N GLY A 53 46.26 -24.19 0.24
CA GLY A 53 47.66 -23.77 0.24
C GLY A 53 47.81 -22.33 0.72
N LYS A 54 48.35 -21.45 -0.13
CA LYS A 54 48.54 -20.02 0.17
C LYS A 54 47.35 -19.13 -0.19
N ASN A 55 46.35 -19.69 -0.87
CA ASN A 55 45.21 -18.94 -1.37
C ASN A 55 44.05 -19.07 -0.39
N THR A 56 43.43 -17.96 -0.03
CA THR A 56 42.20 -17.89 0.76
C THR A 56 41.20 -17.04 0.01
N LYS A 57 39.98 -17.56 -0.14
CA LYS A 57 38.87 -16.91 -0.83
C LYS A 57 37.60 -17.02 -0.02
N SER A 58 36.66 -16.12 -0.25
CA SER A 58 35.30 -16.18 0.25
C SER A 58 34.29 -15.98 -0.88
N VAL A 59 33.14 -16.62 -0.73
CA VAL A 59 31.97 -16.41 -1.56
C VAL A 59 30.79 -16.20 -0.63
N SER A 60 29.99 -15.18 -0.91
CA SER A 60 28.71 -14.94 -0.25
C SER A 60 27.63 -14.71 -1.29
N TYR A 61 26.38 -15.04 -0.95
CA TYR A 61 25.24 -14.73 -1.81
C TYR A 61 24.13 -13.99 -1.04
N TYR A 62 23.29 -13.29 -1.78
CA TYR A 62 21.94 -12.87 -1.37
C TYR A 62 20.95 -13.41 -2.40
N ALA A 63 19.88 -14.05 -1.94
CA ALA A 63 18.81 -14.55 -2.80
C ALA A 63 17.46 -14.06 -2.30
N TYR A 64 16.66 -13.46 -3.19
CA TYR A 64 15.36 -12.84 -2.89
C TYR A 64 14.47 -12.82 -4.12
N ASN A 65 13.15 -12.71 -3.92
CA ASN A 65 12.26 -12.33 -5.00
C ASN A 65 11.87 -10.85 -4.93
N THR A 66 11.57 -10.29 -6.10
CA THR A 66 10.81 -9.05 -6.28
C THR A 66 9.34 -9.40 -6.57
N GLU A 67 8.57 -8.41 -6.99
CA GLU A 67 7.21 -8.60 -7.53
C GLU A 67 7.18 -9.55 -8.76
N THR A 68 8.26 -9.54 -9.54
CA THR A 68 8.28 -10.16 -10.89
C THR A 68 9.41 -11.15 -11.11
N ASP A 69 10.47 -11.13 -10.31
CA ASP A 69 11.69 -11.87 -10.58
C ASP A 69 12.26 -12.52 -9.31
N PHE A 70 13.00 -13.61 -9.49
CA PHE A 70 13.91 -14.15 -8.49
C PHE A 70 15.35 -13.75 -8.83
N VAL A 71 16.08 -13.26 -7.84
CA VAL A 71 17.43 -12.71 -8.01
C VAL A 71 18.39 -13.43 -7.06
N VAL A 72 19.56 -13.81 -7.60
CA VAL A 72 20.69 -14.30 -6.81
C VAL A 72 21.92 -13.45 -7.11
N ASP A 73 22.34 -12.68 -6.11
CA ASP A 73 23.54 -11.85 -6.14
C ASP A 73 24.70 -12.58 -5.44
N VAL A 74 25.84 -12.77 -6.12
CA VAL A 74 27.00 -13.50 -5.61
C VAL A 74 28.22 -12.59 -5.57
N THR A 75 28.85 -12.50 -4.40
CA THR A 75 30.10 -11.74 -4.21
C THR A 75 31.26 -12.69 -3.99
N TYR A 76 32.34 -12.50 -4.74
CA TYR A 76 33.58 -13.27 -4.62
C TYR A 76 34.71 -12.36 -4.13
N ALA A 77 35.50 -12.81 -3.16
CA ALA A 77 36.66 -12.08 -2.66
C ALA A 77 37.85 -12.98 -2.39
N ILE A 78 39.06 -12.49 -2.68
CA ILE A 78 40.33 -13.11 -2.36
C ILE A 78 40.89 -12.42 -1.11
N THR A 79 41.03 -13.17 -0.03
CA THR A 79 41.61 -12.69 1.24
C THR A 79 43.11 -12.93 1.32
N SER A 80 43.61 -13.98 0.65
CA SER A 80 45.04 -14.29 0.53
C SER A 80 45.34 -14.92 -0.83
N GLY A 81 46.48 -14.60 -1.42
CA GLY A 81 46.90 -15.11 -2.73
C GLY A 81 46.96 -14.02 -3.81
N PRO A 82 46.93 -14.38 -5.10
CA PRO A 82 47.06 -13.43 -6.19
C PRO A 82 45.76 -12.61 -6.37
N ALA A 83 45.76 -11.35 -5.94
CA ALA A 83 44.59 -10.47 -5.96
C ALA A 83 43.98 -10.23 -7.36
N THR A 84 44.75 -10.47 -8.43
CA THR A 84 44.32 -10.32 -9.83
C THR A 84 43.82 -11.63 -10.44
N ALA A 85 43.68 -12.70 -9.66
CA ALA A 85 43.14 -13.94 -10.17
C ALA A 85 41.62 -13.84 -10.29
N ASN A 86 41.12 -14.30 -11.43
CA ASN A 86 39.69 -14.33 -11.69
C ASN A 86 39.08 -15.65 -11.21
N ALA A 87 37.78 -15.61 -10.96
CA ALA A 87 36.93 -16.78 -10.74
C ALA A 87 35.95 -16.96 -11.90
N THR A 88 35.44 -18.18 -12.01
CA THR A 88 34.23 -18.48 -12.77
C THR A 88 33.11 -18.73 -11.76
N ILE A 89 31.96 -18.09 -11.95
CA ILE A 89 30.79 -18.26 -11.10
C ILE A 89 29.64 -18.77 -11.96
N ALA A 90 29.13 -19.96 -11.66
CA ALA A 90 27.89 -20.48 -12.21
C ALA A 90 26.76 -20.25 -11.19
N ILE A 91 25.64 -19.70 -11.64
CA ILE A 91 24.43 -19.51 -10.85
C ILE A 91 23.30 -20.21 -11.60
N ASP A 92 22.68 -21.20 -10.95
CA ASP A 92 21.52 -21.91 -11.46
C ASP A 92 20.30 -21.55 -10.62
N ILE A 93 19.20 -21.16 -11.28
CA ILE A 93 17.90 -20.87 -10.67
C ILE A 93 16.88 -21.77 -11.37
N ASP A 94 16.35 -22.77 -10.67
CA ASP A 94 15.41 -23.77 -11.20
C ASP A 94 15.81 -24.36 -12.57
N GLY A 95 17.11 -24.66 -12.75
CA GLY A 95 17.63 -25.21 -14.01
C GLY A 95 17.92 -24.17 -15.11
N ASN A 96 17.72 -22.88 -14.84
CA ASN A 96 18.18 -21.79 -15.69
C ASN A 96 19.56 -21.33 -15.20
N GLU A 97 20.60 -21.84 -15.86
CA GLU A 97 21.99 -21.58 -15.50
C GLU A 97 22.58 -20.40 -16.29
N VAL A 98 23.31 -19.52 -15.58
CA VAL A 98 24.24 -18.56 -16.16
C VAL A 98 25.65 -18.85 -15.65
N VAL A 99 26.64 -18.80 -16.56
CA VAL A 99 28.06 -18.93 -16.25
C VAL A 99 28.76 -17.61 -16.53
N LEU A 100 29.40 -17.07 -15.51
CA LEU A 100 30.08 -15.79 -15.53
C LEU A 100 31.58 -16.03 -15.36
N GLU A 101 32.32 -15.84 -16.44
CA GLU A 101 33.78 -15.97 -16.47
C GLU A 101 34.46 -14.65 -16.09
N ASP A 102 35.75 -14.72 -15.77
CA ASP A 102 36.59 -13.56 -15.48
C ASP A 102 36.11 -12.64 -14.33
N VAL A 103 35.48 -13.22 -13.30
CA VAL A 103 35.00 -12.46 -12.13
C VAL A 103 36.16 -12.04 -11.23
N ASN A 104 36.36 -10.74 -11.10
CA ASN A 104 37.41 -10.16 -10.26
C ASN A 104 37.05 -10.24 -8.77
N SER A 105 38.07 -10.39 -7.92
CA SER A 105 37.91 -10.28 -6.46
C SER A 105 37.29 -8.94 -6.05
N GLY A 106 36.33 -8.98 -5.13
CA GLY A 106 35.56 -7.84 -4.64
C GLY A 106 34.37 -7.47 -5.52
N SER A 107 34.11 -8.22 -6.61
CA SER A 107 32.96 -7.98 -7.48
C SER A 107 31.74 -8.78 -7.03
N THR A 108 30.56 -8.21 -7.30
CA THR A 108 29.28 -8.88 -7.20
C THR A 108 28.75 -9.11 -8.61
N VAL A 109 28.26 -10.32 -8.87
CA VAL A 109 27.60 -10.71 -10.10
C VAL A 109 26.20 -11.24 -9.79
N SER A 110 25.29 -11.16 -10.75
CA SER A 110 23.87 -11.44 -10.49
C SER A 110 23.29 -12.34 -11.58
N HIS A 111 22.35 -13.19 -11.19
CA HIS A 111 21.43 -13.88 -12.09
C HIS A 111 19.99 -13.54 -11.71
N THR A 112 19.16 -13.30 -12.71
CA THR A 112 17.76 -12.91 -12.53
C THR A 112 16.89 -13.72 -13.46
N VAL A 113 15.86 -14.36 -12.89
CA VAL A 113 14.90 -15.16 -13.65
C VAL A 113 13.49 -14.65 -13.33
N PRO A 114 12.67 -14.34 -14.35
CA PRO A 114 11.28 -13.97 -14.13
C PRO A 114 10.50 -15.09 -13.43
N LEU A 115 9.69 -14.71 -12.44
CA LEU A 115 8.77 -15.63 -11.80
C LEU A 115 7.71 -16.10 -12.79
N THR A 116 7.24 -17.33 -12.61
CA THR A 116 6.19 -17.88 -13.47
C THR A 116 4.88 -17.12 -13.31
N GLU A 117 4.13 -16.97 -14.40
CA GLU A 117 2.80 -16.38 -14.35
C GLU A 117 1.91 -17.16 -13.37
N GLY A 118 1.33 -16.45 -12.40
CA GLY A 118 0.50 -17.05 -11.36
C GLY A 118 1.26 -17.72 -10.21
N TRP A 119 2.54 -17.38 -10.00
CA TRP A 119 3.27 -17.78 -8.78
C TRP A 119 2.50 -17.37 -7.52
N ALA A 120 2.60 -18.18 -6.48
CA ALA A 120 1.97 -17.95 -5.19
C ALA A 120 3.02 -17.73 -4.10
N GLY A 121 2.64 -16.98 -3.06
CA GLY A 121 3.43 -16.91 -1.84
C GLY A 121 3.75 -18.30 -1.30
N CYS A 122 4.97 -18.47 -0.82
CA CYS A 122 5.55 -19.72 -0.35
C CYS A 122 5.86 -20.79 -1.40
N ASP A 123 5.66 -20.52 -2.70
CA ASP A 123 6.24 -21.36 -3.75
C ASP A 123 7.76 -21.43 -3.57
N GLN A 124 8.34 -22.60 -3.79
CA GLN A 124 9.76 -22.82 -3.58
C GLN A 124 10.54 -22.67 -4.89
N VAL A 125 11.59 -21.87 -4.83
CA VAL A 125 12.61 -21.74 -5.89
C VAL A 125 13.91 -22.37 -5.39
N ALA A 126 14.44 -23.31 -6.16
CA ALA A 126 15.76 -23.89 -5.89
C ALA A 126 16.83 -23.08 -6.62
N PHE A 127 17.97 -22.87 -5.96
CA PHE A 127 19.12 -22.26 -6.62
C PHE A 127 20.43 -22.89 -6.14
N SER A 128 21.44 -22.79 -7.00
CA SER A 128 22.80 -23.18 -6.66
C SER A 128 23.81 -22.19 -7.18
N VAL A 129 24.94 -22.11 -6.47
CA VAL A 129 26.07 -21.26 -6.84
C VAL A 129 27.31 -22.11 -6.79
N VAL A 130 28.08 -22.11 -7.88
CA VAL A 130 29.37 -22.80 -7.97
C VAL A 130 30.44 -21.79 -8.34
N GLN A 131 31.43 -21.63 -7.47
CA GLN A 131 32.60 -20.81 -7.74
C GLN A 131 33.82 -21.69 -8.01
N GLU A 132 34.42 -21.52 -9.19
CA GLU A 132 35.68 -22.14 -9.59
C GLU A 132 36.82 -21.11 -9.68
N GLY A 133 38.05 -21.57 -9.42
CA GLY A 133 39.24 -20.73 -9.37
C GLY A 133 39.92 -20.72 -7.99
N LEU A 134 41.26 -20.56 -7.99
CA LEU A 134 42.12 -20.54 -6.79
C LEU A 134 42.04 -21.76 -5.86
N GLY A 135 41.74 -22.96 -6.40
CA GLY A 135 41.74 -24.21 -5.64
C GLY A 135 40.44 -24.97 -5.82
N ALA A 136 40.04 -25.71 -4.79
CA ALA A 136 38.78 -26.45 -4.78
C ALA A 136 37.57 -25.48 -4.88
N PRO A 137 36.48 -25.87 -5.56
CA PRO A 137 35.30 -25.01 -5.70
C PRO A 137 34.61 -24.72 -4.37
N ILE A 138 33.92 -23.58 -4.28
CA ILE A 138 32.92 -23.31 -3.24
C ILE A 138 31.54 -23.48 -3.86
N THR A 139 30.66 -24.23 -3.21
CA THR A 139 29.33 -24.57 -3.72
C THR A 139 28.24 -24.29 -2.69
N PHE A 140 27.13 -23.70 -3.13
CA PHE A 140 25.89 -23.56 -2.36
C PHE A 140 24.74 -24.25 -3.10
N SER A 141 23.82 -24.85 -2.37
CA SER A 141 22.58 -25.42 -2.91
C SER A 141 21.49 -25.25 -1.88
N GLU A 142 20.52 -24.40 -2.20
CA GLU A 142 19.52 -23.92 -1.25
C GLU A 142 18.14 -23.84 -1.92
N SER A 143 17.12 -23.66 -1.09
CA SER A 143 15.76 -23.36 -1.52
C SER A 143 15.27 -22.10 -0.81
N TYR A 144 14.53 -21.28 -1.56
CA TYR A 144 13.90 -20.05 -1.09
C TYR A 144 12.38 -20.16 -1.24
N SER A 145 11.64 -19.80 -0.19
CA SER A 145 10.19 -19.66 -0.25
C SER A 145 9.86 -18.23 -0.69
N LEU A 146 9.19 -18.08 -1.83
CA LEU A 146 8.81 -16.78 -2.37
C LEU A 146 7.97 -15.98 -1.37
N ILE A 147 8.34 -14.72 -1.14
CA ILE A 147 7.54 -13.80 -0.34
C ILE A 147 6.43 -13.24 -1.24
N PRO A 148 5.14 -13.36 -0.87
CA PRO A 148 4.04 -12.84 -1.67
C PRO A 148 4.14 -11.32 -1.83
N VAL A 149 3.57 -10.77 -2.91
CA VAL A 149 3.31 -9.32 -3.00
C VAL A 149 2.16 -8.98 -2.05
N CYS A 150 2.28 -7.87 -1.33
CA CYS A 150 1.20 -7.42 -0.46
C CYS A 150 -0.07 -7.22 -1.29
N PRO A 151 -1.25 -7.67 -0.82
CA PRO A 151 -2.49 -7.38 -1.52
C PRO A 151 -2.66 -5.87 -1.61
N GLU A 152 -2.86 -5.36 -2.83
CA GLU A 152 -3.26 -3.98 -3.01
C GLU A 152 -4.63 -3.80 -2.35
N GLU A 153 -4.79 -2.80 -1.48
CA GLU A 153 -6.11 -2.49 -0.92
C GLU A 153 -7.00 -1.95 -2.04
N VAL A 154 -7.77 -2.86 -2.63
CA VAL A 154 -8.78 -2.50 -3.63
C VAL A 154 -9.93 -1.82 -2.91
N LEU A 155 -9.99 -0.50 -3.05
CA LEU A 155 -11.12 0.28 -2.57
C LEU A 155 -12.33 0.01 -3.46
N GLU A 156 -13.43 -0.41 -2.83
CA GLU A 156 -14.68 -0.77 -3.52
C GLU A 156 -15.86 0.01 -2.96
N ILE A 157 -16.87 0.27 -3.81
CA ILE A 157 -18.11 0.92 -3.39
C ILE A 157 -18.81 0.03 -2.34
N GLY A 158 -19.18 0.62 -1.20
CA GLY A 158 -19.78 -0.08 -0.06
C GLY A 158 -18.78 -0.47 1.04
N MET A 159 -17.48 -0.32 0.82
CA MET A 159 -16.45 -0.56 1.84
C MET A 159 -16.41 0.59 2.86
N GLU A 160 -16.25 0.25 4.15
CA GLU A 160 -15.93 1.23 5.20
C GLU A 160 -14.52 1.79 4.99
N TYR A 161 -14.41 3.10 4.83
CA TYR A 161 -13.14 3.78 4.56
C TYR A 161 -13.17 5.21 5.12
N GLN A 162 -12.12 5.57 5.87
CA GLN A 162 -11.90 6.91 6.42
C GLN A 162 -13.17 7.56 7.05
N GLY A 163 -13.78 6.85 7.99
CA GLY A 163 -14.93 7.34 8.78
C GLY A 163 -16.29 7.26 8.08
N GLY A 164 -16.36 6.71 6.87
CA GLY A 164 -17.62 6.52 6.16
C GLY A 164 -17.61 5.29 5.27
N ILE A 165 -18.46 5.31 4.24
CA ILE A 165 -18.60 4.22 3.28
C ILE A 165 -18.35 4.76 1.86
N ILE A 166 -17.49 4.11 1.08
CA ILE A 166 -17.19 4.54 -0.29
C ILE A 166 -18.48 4.50 -1.12
N ALA A 167 -18.90 5.66 -1.58
CA ALA A 167 -20.11 5.83 -2.36
C ALA A 167 -19.82 5.93 -3.87
N TYR A 168 -18.61 6.35 -4.23
CA TYR A 168 -18.21 6.50 -5.62
C TYR A 168 -16.69 6.51 -5.76
N ILE A 169 -16.19 5.91 -6.86
CA ILE A 169 -14.79 5.98 -7.27
C ILE A 169 -14.76 6.79 -8.57
N LEU A 170 -13.92 7.83 -8.62
CA LEU A 170 -13.82 8.70 -9.78
C LEU A 170 -13.41 7.91 -11.02
N GLN A 171 -14.01 8.25 -12.15
CA GLN A 171 -13.76 7.64 -13.44
C GLN A 171 -13.02 8.62 -14.35
N GLU A 172 -12.38 8.12 -15.41
CA GLU A 172 -11.75 8.98 -16.41
C GLU A 172 -12.74 10.02 -16.94
N GLY A 173 -12.36 11.30 -16.83
CA GLY A 173 -13.19 12.44 -17.22
C GLY A 173 -13.92 13.11 -16.04
N ASP A 174 -13.98 12.50 -14.87
CA ASP A 174 -14.46 13.18 -13.66
C ASP A 174 -13.45 14.25 -13.20
N PRO A 175 -13.92 15.42 -12.71
CA PRO A 175 -13.05 16.39 -12.06
C PRO A 175 -12.35 15.75 -10.86
N GLY A 176 -11.02 15.79 -10.84
CA GLY A 176 -10.20 15.19 -9.78
C GLY A 176 -9.71 13.77 -10.08
N TYR A 177 -10.10 13.17 -11.20
CA TYR A 177 -9.51 11.89 -11.62
C TYR A 177 -8.03 12.04 -11.98
N VAL A 178 -7.19 11.14 -11.44
CA VAL A 178 -5.77 11.03 -11.74
C VAL A 178 -5.46 9.57 -12.09
N ALA A 179 -4.83 9.34 -13.25
CA ALA A 179 -4.52 7.99 -13.71
C ALA A 179 -3.50 7.31 -12.78
N GLY A 180 -3.84 6.13 -12.25
CA GLY A 180 -3.01 5.38 -11.31
C GLY A 180 -3.24 5.73 -9.84
N GLU A 181 -4.14 6.69 -9.53
CA GLU A 181 -4.55 7.02 -8.17
C GLU A 181 -6.04 6.71 -7.99
N THR A 182 -6.43 6.33 -6.76
CA THR A 182 -7.83 6.08 -6.42
C THR A 182 -8.39 7.23 -5.61
N HIS A 183 -9.26 8.02 -6.24
CA HIS A 183 -10.01 9.10 -5.62
C HIS A 183 -11.52 8.84 -5.69
N GLY A 184 -12.29 9.49 -4.83
CA GLY A 184 -13.72 9.24 -4.79
C GLY A 184 -14.53 10.07 -3.81
N LEU A 185 -15.74 9.57 -3.56
CA LEU A 185 -16.65 10.11 -2.57
C LEU A 185 -16.92 9.05 -1.50
N ILE A 186 -16.87 9.48 -0.25
CA ILE A 186 -17.28 8.71 0.93
C ILE A 186 -18.59 9.33 1.42
N ALA A 187 -19.62 8.51 1.63
CA ALA A 187 -20.84 8.91 2.30
C ALA A 187 -20.73 8.67 3.80
N ALA A 188 -21.36 9.54 4.61
CA ALA A 188 -21.51 9.30 6.04
C ALA A 188 -22.27 7.97 6.27
N PRO A 189 -22.03 7.20 7.34
CA PRO A 189 -22.67 5.89 7.54
C PRO A 189 -24.20 5.94 7.73
N SER A 190 -24.75 7.05 8.22
CA SER A 190 -26.20 7.28 8.37
C SER A 190 -26.60 8.68 7.92
N ASP A 191 -27.90 8.92 7.74
CA ASP A 191 -28.44 10.27 7.52
C ASP A 191 -28.21 11.16 8.75
N GLN A 192 -27.94 12.45 8.54
CA GLN A 192 -27.78 13.46 9.59
C GLN A 192 -29.12 14.11 9.99
N GLY A 193 -30.24 13.58 9.48
CA GLY A 193 -31.60 14.03 9.79
C GLY A 193 -32.28 14.75 8.63
N GLU A 194 -33.21 15.63 8.97
CA GLU A 194 -34.07 16.37 8.05
C GLU A 194 -33.97 17.87 8.38
N ALA A 195 -33.83 18.71 7.35
CA ALA A 195 -33.55 20.13 7.56
C ALA A 195 -34.00 20.98 6.36
N ASN A 196 -34.13 22.29 6.59
CA ASN A 196 -34.19 23.24 5.49
C ASN A 196 -32.82 23.33 4.80
N TRP A 197 -32.82 23.58 3.50
CA TRP A 197 -31.59 23.59 2.69
C TRP A 197 -30.57 24.65 3.16
N GLY A 198 -31.06 25.86 3.38
CA GLY A 198 -30.31 27.07 3.70
C GLY A 198 -31.26 28.25 3.91
N CYS A 199 -30.76 29.48 3.78
CA CYS A 199 -31.54 30.70 3.92
C CYS A 199 -32.43 30.96 2.70
N PHE A 200 -33.73 31.16 2.96
CA PHE A 200 -34.74 31.40 1.93
C PHE A 200 -34.85 32.88 1.58
N GLY A 201 -34.93 33.19 0.29
CA GLY A 201 -34.99 34.56 -0.23
C GLY A 201 -33.62 35.21 -0.39
N THR A 202 -32.54 34.48 -0.09
CA THR A 202 -31.16 34.89 -0.32
C THR A 202 -30.58 34.07 -1.46
N LEU A 203 -30.09 34.74 -2.50
CA LEU A 203 -29.29 34.11 -3.55
C LEU A 203 -27.86 33.91 -3.02
N ILE A 204 -27.40 32.66 -2.98
CA ILE A 204 -26.01 32.34 -2.65
C ILE A 204 -25.14 32.70 -3.86
N GLY A 205 -25.54 32.25 -5.05
CA GLY A 205 -24.83 32.48 -6.30
C GLY A 205 -23.54 31.67 -6.40
N GLY A 206 -23.18 31.27 -7.62
CA GLY A 206 -21.90 30.59 -7.87
C GLY A 206 -21.83 29.12 -7.43
N THR A 207 -22.93 28.52 -6.96
CA THR A 207 -22.96 27.06 -6.75
C THR A 207 -22.97 26.32 -8.08
N SER A 208 -22.37 25.13 -8.12
CA SER A 208 -22.35 24.23 -9.29
C SER A 208 -23.10 22.93 -9.02
N THR A 209 -23.49 22.22 -10.08
CA THR A 209 -24.07 20.87 -10.00
C THR A 209 -23.02 19.77 -10.09
N ALA A 210 -21.84 20.08 -10.64
CA ALA A 210 -20.85 19.10 -11.05
C ALA A 210 -20.25 18.31 -9.87
N ILE A 211 -19.70 17.14 -10.17
CA ILE A 211 -18.85 16.36 -9.26
C ILE A 211 -17.65 17.21 -8.83
N GLY A 212 -17.29 17.15 -7.54
CA GLY A 212 -16.22 17.93 -6.94
C GLY A 212 -16.62 19.32 -6.47
N SER A 213 -17.90 19.72 -6.63
CA SER A 213 -18.36 21.06 -6.24
C SER A 213 -19.08 21.14 -4.89
N GLY A 214 -19.46 20.00 -4.29
CA GLY A 214 -20.26 19.98 -3.06
C GLY A 214 -19.62 20.72 -1.88
N ALA A 215 -18.32 20.54 -1.67
CA ALA A 215 -17.58 21.22 -0.61
C ALA A 215 -17.60 22.74 -0.77
N ALA A 216 -17.27 23.24 -1.96
CA ALA A 216 -17.27 24.67 -2.26
C ALA A 216 -18.68 25.28 -2.14
N ASN A 217 -19.70 24.57 -2.65
CA ASN A 217 -21.10 24.97 -2.52
C ASN A 217 -21.53 25.07 -1.05
N THR A 218 -21.21 24.04 -0.25
CA THR A 218 -21.55 23.96 1.17
C THR A 218 -20.92 25.12 1.94
N ASN A 219 -19.64 25.40 1.72
CA ASN A 219 -18.94 26.54 2.31
C ASN A 219 -19.58 27.88 1.96
N ALA A 220 -20.01 28.07 0.70
CA ALA A 220 -20.70 29.29 0.28
C ALA A 220 -22.05 29.46 0.99
N ILE A 221 -22.83 28.39 1.12
CA ILE A 221 -24.13 28.41 1.83
C ILE A 221 -23.92 28.74 3.31
N VAL A 222 -22.98 28.05 3.98
CA VAL A 222 -22.66 28.25 5.39
C VAL A 222 -22.18 29.66 5.69
N SER A 223 -21.44 30.26 4.75
CA SER A 223 -20.94 31.64 4.86
C SER A 223 -22.03 32.69 4.68
N ALA A 224 -22.99 32.44 3.79
CA ALA A 224 -24.05 33.39 3.47
C ALA A 224 -25.28 33.29 4.38
N CYS A 225 -25.58 32.11 4.92
CA CYS A 225 -26.77 31.84 5.72
C CYS A 225 -26.44 31.67 7.21
N PRO A 226 -26.80 32.63 8.09
CA PRO A 226 -26.49 32.56 9.52
C PRO A 226 -27.35 31.56 10.31
N GLU A 227 -28.38 30.97 9.70
CA GLU A 227 -29.32 30.08 10.35
C GLU A 227 -28.63 28.80 10.85
N ALA A 228 -28.95 28.45 12.10
CA ALA A 228 -28.55 27.17 12.68
C ALA A 228 -29.43 26.04 12.15
N GLY A 229 -28.87 24.83 12.06
CA GLY A 229 -29.62 23.62 11.69
C GLY A 229 -30.06 23.56 10.22
N ILE A 230 -29.44 24.33 9.33
CA ILE A 230 -29.61 24.16 7.88
C ILE A 230 -28.80 22.95 7.39
N ALA A 231 -29.26 22.30 6.33
CA ALA A 231 -28.66 21.08 5.77
C ALA A 231 -27.15 21.23 5.51
N ALA A 232 -26.74 22.33 4.87
CA ALA A 232 -25.33 22.60 4.60
C ALA A 232 -24.48 22.70 5.87
N ARG A 233 -25.00 23.35 6.92
CA ARG A 233 -24.30 23.52 8.20
C ARG A 233 -24.23 22.22 9.00
N ILE A 234 -25.29 21.41 8.94
CA ILE A 234 -25.31 20.08 9.55
C ILE A 234 -24.17 19.21 8.99
N CYS A 235 -23.95 19.24 7.67
CA CYS A 235 -22.82 18.53 7.06
C CYS A 235 -21.47 19.17 7.42
N ASN A 236 -21.36 20.50 7.30
CA ASN A 236 -20.11 21.23 7.52
C ASN A 236 -19.56 21.12 8.96
N ASP A 237 -20.45 21.04 9.95
CA ASP A 237 -20.07 20.96 11.37
C ASP A 237 -19.92 19.50 11.84
N LEU A 238 -20.11 18.52 10.94
CA LEU A 238 -20.07 17.10 11.25
C LEU A 238 -18.63 16.63 11.46
N VAL A 239 -18.43 15.83 12.51
CA VAL A 239 -17.18 15.11 12.76
C VAL A 239 -17.49 13.63 12.98
N ILE A 240 -16.92 12.77 12.15
CA ILE A 240 -17.04 11.30 12.26
C ILE A 240 -15.64 10.72 12.23
N ASP A 241 -15.29 9.93 13.25
CA ASP A 241 -13.99 9.25 13.38
C ASP A 241 -12.76 10.14 13.18
N GLY A 242 -12.87 11.42 13.55
CA GLY A 242 -11.80 12.41 13.46
C GLY A 242 -11.76 13.20 12.13
N TYR A 243 -12.63 12.89 11.17
CA TYR A 243 -12.77 13.64 9.92
C TYR A 243 -13.82 14.74 10.07
N ASP A 244 -13.44 15.99 9.77
CA ASP A 244 -14.22 17.22 9.93
C ASP A 244 -14.44 17.97 8.60
N ASP A 245 -14.18 17.30 7.47
CA ASP A 245 -14.25 17.81 6.10
C ASP A 245 -15.53 17.36 5.36
N TRP A 246 -16.59 17.05 6.11
CA TRP A 246 -17.87 16.63 5.58
C TRP A 246 -18.66 17.79 4.96
N TYR A 247 -19.38 17.52 3.88
CA TYR A 247 -20.16 18.54 3.16
C TYR A 247 -21.46 17.98 2.58
N LEU A 248 -22.39 18.87 2.21
CA LEU A 248 -23.61 18.51 1.52
C LEU A 248 -23.27 18.26 0.03
N PRO A 249 -23.60 17.10 -0.55
CA PRO A 249 -23.18 16.76 -1.91
C PRO A 249 -23.79 17.69 -2.95
N SER A 250 -23.07 18.00 -4.03
CA SER A 250 -23.66 18.65 -5.22
C SER A 250 -24.72 17.76 -5.86
N LYS A 251 -25.52 18.31 -6.79
CA LYS A 251 -26.57 17.55 -7.47
C LYS A 251 -26.03 16.30 -8.16
N ASP A 252 -24.87 16.37 -8.81
CA ASP A 252 -24.33 15.22 -9.55
C ASP A 252 -23.61 14.24 -8.61
N GLU A 253 -23.03 14.71 -7.50
CA GLU A 253 -22.51 13.85 -6.41
C GLU A 253 -23.63 13.09 -5.70
N LEU A 254 -24.76 13.76 -5.42
CA LEU A 254 -25.94 13.14 -4.82
C LEU A 254 -26.49 12.03 -5.71
N ASN A 255 -26.41 12.20 -7.04
CA ASN A 255 -26.78 11.15 -7.97
C ASN A 255 -25.85 9.93 -7.89
N LYS A 256 -24.55 10.13 -7.64
CA LYS A 256 -23.64 9.00 -7.41
C LYS A 256 -24.00 8.23 -6.14
N LEU A 257 -24.37 8.94 -5.07
CA LEU A 257 -24.91 8.32 -3.84
C LEU A 257 -26.19 7.53 -4.11
N TYR A 258 -27.11 8.05 -4.92
CA TYR A 258 -28.33 7.32 -5.29
C TYR A 258 -28.01 6.03 -6.03
N LEU A 259 -27.09 6.07 -6.99
CA LEU A 259 -26.68 4.90 -7.77
C LEU A 259 -26.00 3.82 -6.92
N SER A 260 -25.30 4.22 -5.85
CA SER A 260 -24.63 3.30 -4.91
C SER A 260 -25.40 3.05 -3.62
N LYS A 261 -26.64 3.53 -3.50
CA LYS A 261 -27.40 3.55 -2.23
C LYS A 261 -27.57 2.18 -1.57
N ASP A 262 -27.62 1.11 -2.37
CA ASP A 262 -27.81 -0.26 -1.85
C ASP A 262 -26.51 -0.82 -1.28
N ALA A 263 -25.36 -0.44 -1.83
CA ALA A 263 -24.04 -0.81 -1.32
C ALA A 263 -23.66 0.02 -0.09
N VAL A 264 -23.98 1.32 -0.10
CA VAL A 264 -23.71 2.23 1.02
C VAL A 264 -24.68 2.02 2.19
N GLY A 265 -25.97 1.80 1.89
CA GLY A 265 -26.99 1.54 2.90
C GLY A 265 -27.42 2.76 3.74
N GLY A 266 -28.39 2.51 4.64
CA GLY A 266 -28.91 3.50 5.58
C GLY A 266 -29.79 4.61 4.99
N PHE A 267 -30.09 4.57 3.69
CA PHE A 267 -30.96 5.56 3.03
C PHE A 267 -32.43 5.24 3.24
N ALA A 268 -33.24 6.28 3.42
CA ALA A 268 -34.69 6.21 3.37
C ALA A 268 -35.21 6.42 1.95
N SER A 269 -36.38 5.89 1.64
CA SER A 269 -37.11 6.20 0.40
C SER A 269 -37.77 7.59 0.52
N ALA A 270 -36.97 8.64 0.41
CA ALA A 270 -37.38 10.03 0.60
C ALA A 270 -36.53 11.00 -0.26
N PHE A 271 -36.85 12.29 -0.20
CA PHE A 271 -36.05 13.32 -0.85
C PHE A 271 -34.79 13.65 -0.05
N TYR A 272 -33.66 13.81 -0.74
CA TYR A 272 -32.39 14.24 -0.17
C TYR A 272 -31.95 15.55 -0.79
N TRP A 273 -31.43 16.46 0.03
CA TRP A 273 -30.87 17.71 -0.45
C TRP A 273 -29.53 17.51 -1.15
N SER A 274 -29.34 18.26 -2.24
CA SER A 274 -28.01 18.58 -2.74
C SER A 274 -27.61 19.99 -2.34
N SER A 275 -26.35 20.37 -2.41
CA SER A 275 -25.84 21.74 -2.20
C SER A 275 -26.03 22.66 -3.41
N SER A 276 -26.70 22.20 -4.48
CA SER A 276 -26.82 22.97 -5.71
C SER A 276 -28.04 23.88 -5.68
N GLU A 277 -27.82 25.19 -5.81
CA GLU A 277 -28.86 26.21 -5.80
C GLU A 277 -29.55 26.30 -7.18
N VAL A 278 -30.85 26.62 -7.18
CA VAL A 278 -31.59 27.03 -8.40
C VAL A 278 -31.80 28.54 -8.44
N GLY A 279 -32.01 29.15 -7.28
CA GLY A 279 -32.09 30.60 -7.12
C GLY A 279 -32.29 30.99 -5.65
N ASP A 280 -32.66 32.25 -5.42
CA ASP A 280 -32.88 32.81 -4.08
C ASP A 280 -33.85 31.99 -3.21
N ARG A 281 -34.82 31.33 -3.83
CA ARG A 281 -35.87 30.55 -3.13
C ARG A 281 -35.78 29.04 -3.30
N GLY A 282 -35.01 28.55 -4.27
CA GLY A 282 -35.06 27.15 -4.70
C GLY A 282 -33.71 26.45 -4.70
N ALA A 283 -33.73 25.15 -4.43
CA ALA A 283 -32.55 24.27 -4.45
C ALA A 283 -32.92 22.87 -4.96
N TRP A 284 -31.90 22.14 -5.43
CA TRP A 284 -32.05 20.78 -5.97
C TRP A 284 -32.10 19.72 -4.86
N GLN A 285 -32.98 18.75 -5.05
CA GLN A 285 -33.10 17.54 -4.27
C GLN A 285 -33.27 16.32 -5.18
N GLN A 286 -33.01 15.13 -4.66
CA GLN A 286 -33.20 13.86 -5.37
C GLN A 286 -34.10 12.92 -4.58
N ASP A 287 -35.03 12.26 -5.26
CA ASP A 287 -35.90 11.25 -4.69
C ASP A 287 -35.17 9.89 -4.66
N PHE A 288 -34.87 9.38 -3.46
CA PHE A 288 -34.18 8.09 -3.31
C PHE A 288 -35.11 6.88 -3.46
N SER A 289 -36.41 7.09 -3.74
CA SER A 289 -37.34 6.01 -4.09
C SER A 289 -37.29 5.63 -5.57
N ASN A 290 -36.94 6.56 -6.46
CA ASN A 290 -36.99 6.37 -7.92
C ASN A 290 -35.81 7.00 -8.69
N GLY A 291 -35.01 7.85 -8.05
CA GLY A 291 -33.82 8.48 -8.61
C GLY A 291 -34.04 9.83 -9.27
N ASP A 292 -35.28 10.29 -9.38
CA ASP A 292 -35.59 11.55 -10.06
C ASP A 292 -35.07 12.76 -9.28
N GLN A 293 -34.58 13.76 -10.02
CA GLN A 293 -34.08 15.00 -9.44
C GLN A 293 -35.05 16.15 -9.72
N TYR A 294 -35.41 16.87 -8.66
CA TYR A 294 -36.35 17.98 -8.69
C TYR A 294 -35.76 19.17 -7.95
N TYR A 295 -36.26 20.37 -8.25
CA TYR A 295 -36.03 21.51 -7.37
C TYR A 295 -37.28 21.79 -6.55
N THR A 296 -37.06 22.29 -5.33
CA THR A 296 -38.15 22.73 -4.45
C THR A 296 -37.71 23.96 -3.65
N PHE A 297 -38.62 24.52 -2.85
CA PHE A 297 -38.30 25.65 -2.00
C PHE A 297 -37.30 25.27 -0.92
N LYS A 298 -36.33 26.15 -0.65
CA LYS A 298 -35.29 25.95 0.39
C LYS A 298 -35.86 25.70 1.80
N VAL A 299 -37.11 26.08 2.03
CA VAL A 299 -37.90 25.86 3.26
C VAL A 299 -38.72 24.57 3.22
N ASN A 300 -38.15 23.48 2.72
CA ASN A 300 -38.74 22.16 2.80
C ASN A 300 -38.03 21.34 3.89
N PRO A 301 -38.55 21.29 5.12
CA PRO A 301 -37.88 20.63 6.23
C PRO A 301 -37.95 19.10 6.17
N ASN A 302 -38.72 18.51 5.24
CA ASN A 302 -38.89 17.06 5.13
C ASN A 302 -37.79 16.39 4.29
N SER A 303 -36.90 17.18 3.70
CA SER A 303 -35.81 16.65 2.88
C SER A 303 -34.62 16.30 3.76
N ARG A 304 -34.07 15.12 3.48
CA ARG A 304 -33.02 14.48 4.25
C ARG A 304 -31.65 15.00 3.90
N VAL A 305 -30.74 14.82 4.85
CA VAL A 305 -29.35 15.25 4.77
C VAL A 305 -28.47 14.01 4.90
N ARG A 306 -27.66 13.74 3.87
CA ARG A 306 -26.56 12.78 3.93
C ARG A 306 -25.29 13.51 3.53
N ALA A 307 -24.35 13.61 4.47
CA ALA A 307 -23.06 14.22 4.22
C ALA A 307 -22.17 13.29 3.39
N VAL A 308 -21.28 13.90 2.62
CA VAL A 308 -20.20 13.23 1.90
C VAL A 308 -18.88 13.92 2.17
N ARG A 309 -17.76 13.23 1.91
CA ARG A 309 -16.42 13.80 1.82
C ARG A 309 -15.68 13.21 0.62
N ALA A 310 -14.63 13.88 0.17
CA ALA A 310 -13.79 13.40 -0.93
C ALA A 310 -12.49 12.79 -0.36
N PHE A 311 -11.90 11.84 -1.09
CA PHE A 311 -10.59 11.24 -0.81
C PHE A 311 -9.79 11.09 -2.10
#